data_AF-W2FJ40-F1
#
_entry.id   AF-W2FJ40-F1
#
_cell.length_a   1.000
_cell.length_b   1.000
_cell.length_c   1.000
_cell.angle_alpha   90.00
_cell.angle_beta   90.00
_cell.angle_gamma   90.00
#
_symmetry.space_group_name_H-M   'P 1'
#
loop_
_entity.id
_entity.type
_entity.pdbx_description
1 polymer ?
#
loop_
_entity_poly.entity_id
_entity_poly.type
_entity_poly.pdbx_seq_one_letter_code
_entity_poly.pdbx_strand_id
1 'polypeptide(L)'
;TSILFSCAAFDCIDAWWKPTPDTSYQIQLSGTLDTSYDVDMYDIDMFDTPNETIAELQQRGIKVICYFSAGTYEDWRSDKDRYSSDIIGAPLPEWEGESWVDIRSTKLREILVDRMQHETARDLGGPHAARTGKGL
;
A
#
# COMPACT_ATOMS: atom_id res chain seq x y z
N THR A 1 -48.06 20.27 7.55
CA THR A 1 -46.98 20.02 6.58
C THR A 1 -45.81 19.46 7.34
N SER A 2 -45.75 18.13 7.44
CA SER A 2 -44.70 17.43 8.20
C SER A 2 -43.59 17.02 7.23
N ILE A 3 -42.38 17.53 7.47
CA ILE A 3 -41.20 17.19 6.68
C ILE A 3 -40.68 15.85 7.21
N LEU A 4 -40.71 14.83 6.35
CA LEU A 4 -40.13 13.52 6.61
C LEU A 4 -38.64 13.51 6.19
N PHE A 5 -37.82 13.03 7.12
CA PHE A 5 -36.57 12.27 6.97
C PHE A 5 -35.66 12.54 5.75
N SER A 6 -34.48 13.06 6.03
CA SER A 6 -33.25 12.58 5.37
C SER A 6 -32.31 12.07 6.45
N CYS A 7 -32.28 10.75 6.62
CA CYS A 7 -31.15 10.10 7.26
C CYS A 7 -30.01 10.24 6.26
N ALA A 8 -28.98 11.03 6.58
CA ALA A 8 -27.76 11.04 5.80
C ALA A 8 -27.29 9.57 5.67
N ALA A 9 -27.16 9.09 4.44
CA ALA A 9 -26.48 7.84 4.19
C ALA A 9 -25.09 7.96 4.81
N PHE A 10 -24.83 7.22 5.87
CA PHE A 10 -23.46 6.84 6.15
C PHE A 10 -23.06 6.01 4.95
N ASP A 11 -22.12 6.52 4.14
CA ASP A 11 -21.37 5.68 3.22
C ASP A 11 -20.76 4.57 4.08
N CYS A 12 -21.39 3.39 4.07
CA CYS A 12 -20.68 2.18 4.41
C CYS A 12 -19.64 2.03 3.32
N ILE A 13 -18.41 2.50 3.58
CA ILE A 13 -17.25 2.07 2.81
C ILE A 13 -17.34 0.56 2.78
N ASP A 14 -17.57 0.01 1.57
CA ASP A 14 -17.72 -1.41 1.36
C ASP A 14 -16.50 -2.10 1.98
N ALA A 15 -16.77 -3.12 2.79
CA ALA A 15 -15.77 -3.62 3.71
C ALA A 15 -14.61 -4.28 2.94
N TRP A 16 -13.42 -3.70 3.10
CA TRP A 16 -12.11 -4.32 2.83
C TRP A 16 -12.10 -5.82 3.16
N TRP A 17 -11.40 -6.60 2.34
CA TRP A 17 -11.29 -8.05 2.53
C TRP A 17 -10.73 -8.37 3.92
N LYS A 18 -11.36 -9.31 4.61
CA LYS A 18 -10.96 -9.76 5.95
C LYS A 18 -10.48 -11.22 5.87
N PRO A 19 -9.17 -11.48 5.95
CA PRO A 19 -8.68 -12.85 6.01
C PRO A 19 -9.21 -13.55 7.27
N THR A 20 -9.47 -14.85 7.18
CA THR A 20 -9.67 -15.68 8.37
C THR A 20 -8.32 -16.07 8.95
N PRO A 21 -8.26 -16.42 10.25
CA PRO A 21 -7.15 -17.25 10.74
C PRO A 21 -6.92 -18.42 9.78
N ASP A 22 -5.66 -18.77 9.54
CA ASP A 22 -5.21 -19.81 8.60
C ASP A 22 -5.27 -19.48 7.10
N THR A 23 -5.59 -18.23 6.71
CA THR A 23 -5.39 -17.77 5.33
C THR A 23 -3.93 -18.02 4.92
N SER A 24 -3.71 -18.85 3.90
CA SER A 24 -2.37 -19.10 3.37
C SER A 24 -1.86 -17.91 2.57
N TYR A 25 -0.58 -17.60 2.68
CA TYR A 25 -0.03 -16.40 2.05
C TYR A 25 1.40 -16.57 1.55
N GLN A 26 1.73 -15.76 0.54
CA GLN A 26 3.09 -15.56 0.05
C GLN A 26 3.43 -14.07 0.08
N ILE A 27 4.64 -13.73 0.54
CA ILE A 27 5.16 -12.36 0.53
C ILE A 27 6.42 -12.32 -0.32
N GLN A 28 6.43 -11.49 -1.35
CA GLN A 28 7.63 -11.26 -2.16
C GLN A 28 7.67 -9.81 -2.66
N LEU A 29 8.59 -9.04 -2.08
CA LEU A 29 8.71 -7.60 -2.33
C LEU A 29 9.89 -7.23 -3.25
N SER A 30 10.61 -8.22 -3.79
CA SER A 30 11.78 -7.99 -4.65
C SER A 30 11.96 -9.08 -5.69
N GLY A 31 12.69 -8.75 -6.74
CA GLY A 31 12.94 -9.63 -7.88
C GLY A 31 11.70 -9.90 -8.72
N THR A 32 11.79 -10.87 -9.62
CA THR A 32 10.64 -11.31 -10.41
C THR A 32 9.71 -12.14 -9.53
N LEU A 33 8.44 -11.72 -9.41
CA LEU A 33 7.43 -12.39 -8.60
C LEU A 33 7.25 -13.86 -9.04
N ASP A 34 7.45 -14.81 -8.12
CA ASP A 34 7.14 -16.21 -8.34
C ASP A 34 5.65 -16.47 -8.06
N THR A 35 4.86 -16.62 -9.12
CA THR A 35 3.42 -16.83 -9.02
C THR A 35 3.02 -18.31 -8.93
N SER A 36 3.98 -19.22 -8.76
CA SER A 36 3.72 -20.67 -8.74
C SER A 36 3.12 -21.19 -7.42
N TYR A 37 3.17 -20.41 -6.34
CA TYR A 37 2.59 -20.81 -5.06
C TYR A 37 1.06 -20.81 -5.15
N ASP A 38 0.47 -21.90 -4.64
CA ASP A 38 -0.97 -22.07 -4.45
C ASP A 38 -1.34 -21.63 -3.03
N VAL A 39 -1.67 -20.35 -2.90
CA VAL A 39 -2.00 -19.69 -1.63
C VAL A 39 -3.20 -18.76 -1.82
N ASP A 40 -3.90 -18.46 -0.74
CA ASP A 40 -5.10 -17.62 -0.76
C ASP A 40 -4.78 -16.14 -1.01
N MET A 41 -3.55 -15.71 -0.68
CA MET A 41 -3.14 -14.30 -0.73
C MET A 41 -1.68 -14.10 -1.12
N TYR A 42 -1.40 -13.06 -1.90
CA TYR A 42 -0.06 -12.55 -2.19
C TYR A 42 0.11 -11.13 -1.66
N ASP A 43 1.25 -10.86 -1.02
CA ASP A 43 1.73 -9.53 -0.63
C ASP A 43 2.95 -9.18 -1.48
N ILE A 44 2.80 -8.16 -2.33
CA ILE A 44 3.70 -7.88 -3.45
C ILE A 44 4.08 -6.40 -3.49
N ASP A 45 5.21 -6.07 -4.10
CA ASP A 45 5.60 -4.66 -4.24
C ASP A 45 4.62 -3.89 -5.15
N MET A 46 4.13 -2.74 -4.67
CA MET A 46 3.16 -1.92 -5.39
C MET A 46 3.71 -1.35 -6.70
N PHE A 47 4.99 -0.95 -6.72
CA PHE A 47 5.60 -0.25 -7.85
C PHE A 47 6.13 -1.21 -8.90
N ASP A 48 6.73 -2.31 -8.46
CA ASP A 48 7.52 -3.18 -9.33
C ASP A 48 6.68 -4.33 -9.93
N THR A 49 5.47 -4.57 -9.41
CA THR A 49 4.58 -5.61 -9.94
C THR A 49 3.65 -5.05 -11.04
N PRO A 50 3.71 -5.58 -12.28
CA PRO A 50 2.82 -5.15 -13.37
C PRO A 50 1.33 -5.42 -13.10
N ASN A 51 0.46 -4.59 -13.67
CA ASN A 51 -1.00 -4.78 -13.58
C ASN A 51 -1.46 -6.11 -14.19
N GLU A 52 -0.79 -6.59 -15.24
CA GLU A 52 -1.11 -7.88 -15.86
C GLU A 52 -0.93 -9.03 -14.86
N THR A 53 0.19 -9.05 -14.13
CA THR A 53 0.46 -10.06 -13.10
C THR A 53 -0.56 -10.03 -11.97
N ILE A 54 -0.97 -8.83 -11.53
CA ILE A 54 -2.03 -8.69 -10.52
C ILE A 54 -3.36 -9.25 -11.04
N ALA A 55 -3.73 -8.91 -12.27
CA ALA A 55 -4.96 -9.39 -12.88
C ALA A 55 -4.96 -10.92 -13.02
N GLU A 56 -3.82 -11.54 -13.36
CA GLU A 56 -3.67 -12.99 -13.40
C GLU A 56 -3.89 -13.65 -12.03
N LEU A 57 -3.32 -13.09 -10.96
CA LEU A 57 -3.56 -13.57 -9.59
C LEU A 57 -5.03 -13.42 -9.20
N GLN A 58 -5.64 -12.28 -9.46
CA GLN A 58 -7.06 -12.02 -9.17
C GLN A 58 -7.98 -12.99 -9.94
N GLN A 59 -7.68 -13.30 -11.22
CA GLN A 59 -8.44 -14.26 -12.02
C GLN A 59 -8.38 -15.69 -11.46
N ARG A 60 -7.29 -16.04 -10.75
CA ARG A 60 -7.16 -17.31 -10.02
C ARG A 60 -7.94 -17.32 -8.70
N GLY A 61 -8.59 -16.22 -8.32
CA GLY A 61 -9.29 -16.06 -7.05
C GLY A 61 -8.38 -15.68 -5.89
N ILE A 62 -7.10 -15.41 -6.15
CA ILE A 62 -6.10 -15.04 -5.14
C ILE A 62 -6.30 -13.57 -4.74
N LYS A 63 -6.21 -13.29 -3.44
CA LYS A 63 -6.23 -11.92 -2.92
C LYS A 63 -4.86 -11.29 -3.06
N VAL A 64 -4.81 -10.06 -3.57
CA VAL A 64 -3.56 -9.32 -3.75
C VAL A 64 -3.56 -8.13 -2.82
N ILE A 65 -2.53 -8.05 -1.99
CA ILE A 65 -2.16 -6.93 -1.15
C ILE A 65 -0.89 -6.31 -1.75
N CYS A 66 -0.87 -4.98 -1.86
CA CYS A 66 0.31 -4.27 -2.32
C CYS A 66 1.03 -3.60 -1.15
N TYR A 67 2.35 -3.80 -1.11
CA TYR A 67 3.25 -3.17 -0.18
C TYR A 67 3.76 -1.83 -0.73
N PHE A 68 3.77 -0.82 0.13
CA PHE A 68 4.62 0.34 -0.02
C PHE A 68 5.08 0.85 1.35
N SER A 69 6.25 1.50 1.39
CA SER A 69 6.67 2.16 2.63
C SER A 69 5.90 3.46 2.87
N ALA A 70 5.32 3.59 4.06
CA ALA A 70 4.72 4.84 4.52
C ALA A 70 5.60 5.59 5.55
N GLY A 71 6.69 4.95 6.00
CA GLY A 71 7.58 5.44 7.05
C GLY A 71 8.98 5.83 6.57
N THR A 72 9.32 5.50 5.33
CA THR A 72 10.63 5.75 4.74
C THR A 72 10.54 6.34 3.33
N TYR A 73 11.60 7.02 2.95
CA TYR A 73 11.94 7.46 1.62
C TYR A 73 12.84 6.39 0.98
N GLU A 74 12.60 6.07 -0.29
CA GLU A 74 13.31 5.06 -1.07
C GLU A 74 13.78 5.70 -2.38
N ASP A 75 15.10 5.86 -2.58
CA ASP A 75 15.68 6.66 -3.68
C ASP A 75 15.59 6.01 -5.07
N TRP A 76 15.05 4.79 -5.14
CA TRP A 76 14.79 4.06 -6.39
C TRP A 76 13.33 4.17 -6.84
N ARG A 77 12.42 4.72 -6.03
CA ARG A 77 11.00 4.82 -6.40
C ARG A 77 10.77 5.89 -7.44
N SER A 78 9.80 5.65 -8.34
CA SER A 78 9.43 6.58 -9.41
C SER A 78 8.88 7.92 -8.88
N ASP A 79 8.38 7.96 -7.65
CA ASP A 79 7.82 9.13 -7.00
C ASP A 79 8.77 9.82 -6.01
N LYS A 80 10.03 9.37 -5.92
CA LYS A 80 11.05 9.87 -4.98
C LYS A 80 11.23 11.39 -5.05
N ASP A 81 11.13 12.00 -6.24
CA ASP A 81 11.39 13.43 -6.45
C ASP A 81 10.28 14.32 -5.87
N ARG A 82 9.19 13.73 -5.39
CA ARG A 82 8.12 14.43 -4.65
C ARG A 82 8.48 14.67 -3.19
N TYR A 83 9.46 13.94 -2.65
CA TYR A 83 9.89 14.11 -1.28
C TYR A 83 10.72 15.37 -1.14
N SER A 84 10.20 16.32 -0.38
CA SER A 84 10.92 17.55 -0.05
C SER A 84 12.05 17.23 0.95
N SER A 85 13.23 17.83 0.80
CA SER A 85 14.38 17.48 1.62
C SER A 85 14.18 17.73 3.12
N ASP A 86 13.28 18.65 3.49
CA ASP A 86 12.92 18.95 4.89
C ASP A 86 12.09 17.83 5.57
N ILE A 87 11.57 16.87 4.80
CA ILE A 87 10.82 15.73 5.36
C ILE A 87 11.62 14.42 5.36
N ILE A 88 12.85 14.43 4.81
CA ILE A 88 13.75 13.28 4.79
C ILE A 88 14.70 13.38 6.00
N GLY A 89 14.73 12.32 6.81
CA GLY A 89 15.50 12.22 8.03
C GLY A 89 16.76 11.39 7.88
N ALA A 90 17.13 10.68 8.94
CA ALA A 90 18.34 9.87 8.97
C ALA A 90 18.23 8.66 8.01
N PRO A 91 19.34 8.26 7.35
CA PRO A 91 19.38 7.04 6.56
C PRO A 91 19.16 5.80 7.44
N LEU A 92 18.60 4.74 6.86
CA LEU A 92 18.53 3.42 7.49
C LEU A 92 19.85 2.67 7.21
N PRO A 93 20.69 2.39 8.23
CA PRO A 93 22.00 1.77 8.00
C PRO A 93 21.93 0.39 7.32
N GLU A 94 20.83 -0.33 7.52
CA GLU A 94 20.57 -1.65 6.94
C GLU A 94 20.05 -1.62 5.50
N TRP A 95 19.60 -0.47 4.98
CA TRP A 95 18.99 -0.34 3.65
C TRP A 95 19.57 0.85 2.89
N GLU A 96 20.47 0.56 1.95
CA GLU A 96 21.09 1.58 1.10
C GLU A 96 20.03 2.29 0.25
N GLY A 97 20.09 3.63 0.19
CA GLY A 97 19.10 4.45 -0.52
C GLY A 97 17.81 4.71 0.27
N GLU A 98 17.69 4.17 1.49
CA GLU A 98 16.49 4.33 2.33
C GLU A 98 16.73 5.28 3.51
N SER A 99 15.73 6.11 3.83
CA SER A 99 15.80 7.07 4.94
C SER A 99 14.47 7.23 5.65
N TRP A 100 14.49 7.53 6.95
CA TRP A 100 13.28 7.89 7.70
C TRP A 100 12.60 9.12 7.10
N VAL A 101 11.27 9.22 7.22
CA VAL A 101 10.53 10.44 6.87
C VAL A 101 9.71 10.99 8.03
N ASP A 102 9.47 12.31 8.06
CA ASP A 102 8.58 12.91 9.05
C ASP A 102 7.11 12.53 8.75
N ILE A 103 6.61 11.49 9.45
CA ILE A 103 5.25 10.99 9.29
C ILE A 103 4.14 11.99 9.69
N ARG A 104 4.50 13.11 10.34
CA ARG A 104 3.56 14.18 10.70
C ARG A 104 3.37 15.18 9.57
N SER A 105 4.22 15.14 8.53
CA SER A 105 4.22 16.10 7.44
C SER A 105 2.98 15.94 6.54
N THR A 106 2.33 17.06 6.23
CA THR A 106 1.26 17.09 5.23
C THR A 106 1.77 16.81 3.82
N LYS A 107 3.03 17.17 3.52
CA LYS A 107 3.66 16.86 2.23
C LYS A 107 3.79 15.35 2.02
N LEU A 108 4.18 14.62 3.07
CA LEU A 108 4.21 13.15 3.02
C LEU A 108 2.79 12.60 2.84
N ARG A 109 1.81 13.15 3.56
CA ARG A 109 0.42 12.70 3.46
C ARG A 109 -0.12 12.78 2.03
N GLU A 110 0.22 13.81 1.27
CA GLU A 110 -0.16 13.93 -0.15
C GLU A 110 0.42 12.80 -1.00
N ILE A 111 1.69 12.44 -0.80
CA ILE A 111 2.34 11.32 -1.50
C ILE A 111 1.64 10.00 -1.16
N LEU A 112 1.37 9.74 0.12
CA LEU A 112 0.75 8.49 0.55
C LEU A 112 -0.71 8.37 0.10
N VAL A 113 -1.45 9.49 0.02
CA VAL A 113 -2.80 9.51 -0.54
C VAL A 113 -2.77 9.06 -2.00
N ASP A 114 -1.83 9.55 -2.79
CA ASP A 114 -1.71 9.13 -4.19
C ASP A 114 -1.32 7.65 -4.31
N ARG A 115 -0.43 7.15 -3.44
CA ARG A 115 -0.10 5.70 -3.38
C ARG A 115 -1.34 4.85 -3.08
N MET A 116 -2.16 5.25 -2.10
CA MET A 116 -3.43 4.56 -1.79
C MET A 116 -4.47 4.66 -2.92
N GLN A 117 -4.52 5.79 -3.64
CA GLN A 117 -5.37 5.94 -4.82
C GLN A 117 -4.91 5.05 -5.97
N HIS A 118 -3.60 4.87 -6.14
CA HIS A 118 -3.03 3.97 -7.13
C HIS A 118 -3.46 2.52 -6.89
N GLU A 119 -3.51 2.07 -5.63
CA GLU A 119 -4.04 0.76 -5.28
C GLU A 119 -5.53 0.62 -5.52
N THR A 120 -6.32 1.64 -5.18
CA THR A 120 -7.78 1.64 -5.41
C THR A 120 -8.10 1.45 -6.88
N ALA A 121 -7.32 2.07 -7.79
CA ALA A 121 -7.49 1.92 -9.23
C ALA A 121 -7.23 0.48 -9.74
N ARG A 122 -6.62 -0.38 -8.92
CA ARG A 122 -6.24 -1.77 -9.26
C ARG A 122 -7.17 -2.81 -8.61
N ASP A 123 -8.26 -2.38 -7.95
CA ASP A 123 -9.28 -3.24 -7.31
C ASP A 123 -8.68 -4.26 -6.32
N LEU A 124 -7.80 -3.77 -5.45
CA LEU A 124 -7.05 -4.59 -4.50
C LEU A 124 -7.80 -4.81 -3.18
N GLY A 125 -7.41 -5.85 -2.43
CA GLY A 125 -8.01 -6.20 -1.13
C GLY A 125 -7.74 -5.20 0.00
N GLY A 126 -6.84 -4.22 -0.24
CA GLY A 126 -6.43 -3.14 0.65
C GLY A 126 -4.89 -2.96 0.72
N PRO A 127 -4.40 -1.80 1.18
CA PRO A 127 -2.96 -1.50 1.31
C PRO A 127 -2.28 -2.27 2.44
N HIS A 128 -1.05 -2.73 2.20
CA HIS A 128 -0.07 -2.99 3.25
C HIS A 128 0.95 -1.86 3.30
N ALA A 129 0.59 -0.81 4.05
CA ALA A 129 1.48 0.31 4.33
C ALA A 129 2.37 0.00 5.53
N ALA A 130 3.65 -0.27 5.31
CA ALA A 130 4.61 -0.42 6.41
C ALA A 130 4.79 0.93 7.13
N ARG A 131 4.35 0.97 8.38
CA ARG A 131 4.57 2.09 9.30
C ARG A 131 5.74 1.77 10.20
N THR A 132 6.88 2.35 9.89
CA THR A 132 7.98 2.46 10.83
C THR A 132 8.14 3.94 11.14
N GLY A 133 8.10 4.30 12.41
CA GLY A 133 8.30 5.67 12.86
C GLY A 133 9.40 5.68 13.91
N LYS A 134 10.58 6.18 13.57
CA LYS A 134 11.56 6.60 14.58
C LYS A 134 11.36 8.09 14.80
N GLY A 135 11.14 8.49 16.04
CA GLY A 135 11.06 9.90 16.42
C GLY A 135 12.31 10.63 15.94
N LEU A 136 12.09 11.69 15.15
CA LEU A 136 13.07 12.71 14.86
C LEU A 136 13.59 13.34 16.16
#